data_AF-A0A2P2D5I8-F1
#
_entry.id   AF-A0A2P2D5I8-F1
#
_cell.length_a   1.000
_cell.length_b   1.000
_cell.length_c   1.000
_cell.angle_alpha   90.00
_cell.angle_beta   90.00
_cell.angle_gamma   90.00
#
_symmetry.space_group_name_H-M   'P 1'
#
loop_
_entity.id
_entity.type
_entity.pdbx_description
1 polymer ?
#
loop_
_entity_poly.entity_id
_entity_poly.type
_entity_poly.pdbx_seq_one_letter_code
_entity_poly.pdbx_strand_id
1 'polypeptide(L)'
;MKEHLYKLTIFFSIISSSYCFIPQGYYEEKEKADPSKIYYKDAHILLFSAVTDLALRCETFTKSGFNYQVSYFSMMTDFCTEPHWEKGCLDYEYLNETDVYLCVTKVSLDQCDQTSDNPPAETEAARDYRFATFAICGNALRSKTTIPLFF
;
A
#
# COMPACT_ATOMS: atom_id res chain seq x y z
N MET A 1 -18.30 39.33 43.50
CA MET A 1 -18.70 38.75 42.19
C MET A 1 -17.52 38.49 41.24
N LYS A 2 -16.51 39.37 41.13
CA LYS A 2 -15.36 39.16 40.21
C LYS A 2 -14.46 37.96 40.54
N GLU A 3 -14.22 37.65 41.82
CA GLU A 3 -13.35 36.52 42.21
C GLU A 3 -13.96 35.14 41.92
N HIS A 4 -15.28 34.99 42.02
CA HIS A 4 -15.97 33.74 41.71
C HIS A 4 -15.97 33.43 40.21
N LEU A 5 -16.05 34.46 39.36
CA LEU A 5 -15.94 34.30 37.91
C LEU A 5 -14.56 33.77 37.54
N TYR A 6 -13.48 34.33 38.12
CA TYR A 6 -12.11 33.96 37.83
C TYR A 6 -11.78 32.50 38.20
N LYS A 7 -12.28 32.04 39.36
CA LYS A 7 -12.14 30.63 39.78
C LYS A 7 -12.90 29.67 38.86
N LEU A 8 -14.07 30.06 38.36
CA LEU A 8 -14.83 29.26 37.40
C LEU A 8 -14.09 29.16 36.05
N THR A 9 -13.52 30.25 35.56
CA THR A 9 -12.79 30.27 34.28
C THR A 9 -11.52 29.41 34.34
N ILE A 10 -10.80 29.42 35.47
CA ILE A 10 -9.63 28.56 35.69
C ILE A 10 -10.03 27.08 35.75
N PHE A 11 -11.15 26.76 36.40
CA PHE A 11 -11.61 25.37 36.48
C PHE A 11 -12.03 24.83 35.10
N PHE A 12 -12.71 25.65 34.30
CA PHE A 12 -13.07 25.28 32.93
C PHE A 12 -11.86 25.13 32.00
N SER A 13 -10.83 25.98 32.13
CA SER A 13 -9.62 25.87 31.30
C SER A 13 -8.77 24.64 31.63
N ILE A 14 -8.73 24.21 32.90
CA ILE A 14 -8.03 22.99 33.33
C ILE A 14 -8.77 21.72 32.88
N ILE A 15 -10.11 21.73 32.93
CA ILE A 15 -10.91 20.61 32.46
C ILE A 15 -10.80 20.51 30.93
N SER A 16 -10.93 21.62 30.20
CA SER A 16 -10.86 21.63 28.74
C SER A 16 -9.48 21.25 28.18
N SER A 17 -8.39 21.50 28.91
CA SER A 17 -7.05 21.07 28.53
C SER A 17 -6.78 19.59 28.83
N SER A 18 -7.49 19.00 29.80
CA SER A 18 -7.35 17.59 30.17
C SER A 18 -8.09 16.63 29.23
N TYR A 19 -9.14 17.11 28.54
CA TYR A 19 -9.91 16.32 27.56
C TYR A 19 -9.30 16.33 26.14
N CYS A 20 -8.22 17.08 25.89
CA CYS A 20 -7.63 17.22 24.55
C CYS A 20 -6.44 16.28 24.25
N PHE A 21 -5.93 15.50 25.22
CA PHE A 21 -4.62 14.84 25.05
C PHE A 21 -4.58 13.32 25.06
N ILE A 22 -5.71 12.62 25.10
CA ILE A 22 -5.73 11.18 24.84
C ILE A 22 -6.93 10.91 23.94
N PRO A 23 -6.69 10.58 22.65
CA PRO A 23 -6.62 9.15 22.36
C PRO A 23 -5.78 8.71 21.16
N GLN A 24 -4.93 9.56 20.58
CA GLN A 24 -4.23 9.18 19.33
C GLN A 24 -3.30 7.98 19.53
N GLY A 25 -2.47 7.98 20.58
CA GLY A 25 -1.60 6.84 20.90
C GLY A 25 -2.35 5.56 21.28
N TYR A 26 -3.52 5.66 21.93
CA TYR A 26 -4.34 4.49 22.28
C TYR A 26 -5.00 3.85 21.06
N TYR A 27 -5.51 4.68 20.13
CA TYR A 27 -6.07 4.18 18.88
C TYR A 27 -4.96 3.60 17.97
N GLU A 28 -3.80 4.26 17.88
CA GLU A 28 -2.63 3.72 17.15
C GLU A 28 -2.16 2.37 17.72
N GLU A 29 -2.07 2.20 19.04
CA GLU A 29 -1.72 0.91 19.66
C GLU A 29 -2.78 -0.18 19.40
N LYS A 30 -4.06 0.20 19.43
CA LYS A 30 -5.15 -0.74 19.14
C LYS A 30 -5.16 -1.17 17.67
N GLU A 31 -4.87 -0.26 16.74
CA GLU A 31 -4.76 -0.58 15.32
C GLU A 31 -3.50 -1.39 15.00
N LYS A 32 -2.37 -1.12 15.66
CA LYS A 32 -1.15 -1.96 15.63
C LYS A 32 -1.41 -3.40 16.07
N ALA A 33 -2.33 -3.59 17.02
CA ALA A 33 -2.65 -4.90 17.58
C ALA A 33 -3.69 -5.68 16.75
N ASP A 34 -4.27 -5.09 15.71
CA ASP A 34 -5.22 -5.75 14.83
C ASP A 34 -4.48 -6.58 13.77
N PRO A 35 -4.52 -7.93 13.84
CA PRO A 35 -3.81 -8.78 12.89
C PRO A 35 -4.39 -8.70 11.48
N SER A 36 -5.55 -8.09 11.26
CA SER A 36 -6.10 -7.91 9.91
C SER A 36 -5.49 -6.72 9.15
N LYS A 37 -4.58 -5.98 9.81
CA LYS A 37 -4.01 -4.74 9.31
C LYS A 37 -2.50 -4.84 9.12
N ILE A 38 -2.00 -4.24 8.05
CA ILE A 38 -0.56 -4.06 7.80
C ILE A 38 -0.26 -2.61 7.49
N TYR A 39 0.87 -2.11 7.98
CA TYR A 39 1.34 -0.78 7.62
C TYR A 39 1.54 -0.64 6.12
N TYR A 40 1.10 0.49 5.58
CA TYR A 40 1.32 0.82 4.16
C TYR A 40 2.81 0.71 3.77
N LYS A 41 3.71 1.22 4.62
CA LYS A 41 5.16 1.13 4.42
C LYS A 41 5.67 -0.30 4.40
N ASP A 42 5.16 -1.17 5.27
CA ASP A 42 5.59 -2.56 5.35
C ASP A 42 5.07 -3.36 4.14
N ALA A 43 3.83 -3.09 3.72
CA ALA A 43 3.28 -3.64 2.49
C ALA A 43 4.13 -3.29 1.26
N HIS A 44 4.63 -2.06 1.16
CA HIS A 44 5.55 -1.64 0.10
C HIS A 44 6.88 -2.38 0.14
N ILE A 45 7.45 -2.59 1.33
CA ILE A 45 8.69 -3.36 1.48
C ILE A 45 8.49 -4.81 1.00
N LEU A 46 7.37 -5.43 1.38
CA LEU A 46 7.04 -6.80 0.96
C LEU A 46 6.88 -6.90 -0.55
N LEU A 47 6.11 -6.00 -1.16
CA LEU A 47 5.90 -6.01 -2.61
C LEU A 47 7.20 -5.71 -3.38
N PHE A 48 7.99 -4.74 -2.91
CA PHE A 48 9.28 -4.41 -3.51
C PHE A 48 10.22 -5.61 -3.54
N SER A 49 10.31 -6.36 -2.42
CA SER A 49 11.10 -7.58 -2.34
C SER A 49 10.61 -8.63 -3.34
N ALA A 50 9.31 -8.93 -3.35
CA ALA A 50 8.74 -9.94 -4.23
C ALA A 50 8.91 -9.60 -5.73
N VAL A 51 8.74 -8.32 -6.10
CA VAL A 51 8.95 -7.84 -7.47
C VAL A 51 10.42 -7.92 -7.87
N THR A 52 11.34 -7.58 -6.97
CA THR A 52 12.78 -7.66 -7.23
C THR A 52 13.22 -9.11 -7.40
N ASP A 53 12.73 -10.01 -6.54
CA ASP A 53 13.02 -11.44 -6.63
C ASP A 53 12.47 -12.04 -7.94
N LEU A 54 11.27 -11.63 -8.36
CA LEU A 54 10.70 -12.02 -9.65
C LEU A 54 11.55 -11.49 -10.81
N ALA A 55 11.95 -10.22 -10.79
CA ALA A 55 12.77 -9.61 -11.83
C ALA A 55 14.13 -10.32 -11.99
N LEU A 56 14.74 -10.78 -10.89
CA LEU A 56 16.01 -11.50 -10.90
C LEU A 56 15.91 -12.87 -11.56
N ARG A 57 14.77 -13.55 -11.43
CA ARG A 57 14.59 -14.92 -11.95
C ARG A 57 13.79 -15.00 -13.25
N CYS A 58 13.14 -13.91 -13.68
CA CYS A 58 12.21 -13.91 -14.81
C CYS A 58 12.61 -12.90 -15.89
N GLU A 59 13.29 -13.39 -16.93
CA GLU A 59 13.69 -12.55 -18.06
C GLU A 59 12.48 -12.00 -18.84
N THR A 60 11.42 -12.79 -19.04
CA THR A 60 10.20 -12.30 -19.72
C THR A 60 9.46 -11.24 -18.93
N PHE A 61 9.62 -11.18 -17.61
CA PHE A 61 9.02 -10.13 -16.78
C PHE A 61 9.73 -8.79 -16.98
N THR A 62 11.07 -8.82 -17.02
CA THR A 62 11.91 -7.63 -17.18
C THR A 62 11.96 -7.12 -18.61
N LYS A 63 11.84 -8.03 -19.59
CA LYS A 63 11.88 -7.70 -21.02
C LYS A 63 10.50 -7.60 -21.69
N SER A 64 9.41 -7.78 -20.95
CA SER A 64 8.06 -7.61 -21.48
C SER A 64 7.81 -6.15 -21.90
N GLY A 65 7.05 -5.94 -22.97
CA GLY A 65 6.58 -4.61 -23.40
C GLY A 65 5.68 -3.94 -22.35
N PHE A 66 5.18 -4.67 -21.36
CA PHE A 66 4.37 -4.15 -20.26
C PHE A 66 5.20 -3.65 -19.06
N ASN A 67 6.53 -3.71 -19.14
CA ASN A 67 7.45 -3.11 -18.17
C ASN A 67 7.03 -3.36 -16.71
N TYR A 68 6.71 -4.61 -16.37
CA TYR A 68 6.01 -4.92 -15.13
C TYR A 68 6.74 -4.42 -13.89
N GLN A 69 8.06 -4.56 -13.83
CA GLN A 69 8.87 -4.09 -12.70
C GLN A 69 8.64 -2.59 -12.44
N VAL A 70 8.76 -1.77 -13.48
CA VAL A 70 8.54 -0.32 -13.39
C VAL A 70 7.09 -0.02 -13.05
N SER A 71 6.14 -0.77 -13.60
CA SER A 71 4.71 -0.61 -13.30
C SER A 71 4.40 -0.85 -11.82
N TYR A 72 4.98 -1.90 -11.22
CA TYR A 72 4.85 -2.15 -9.78
C TYR A 72 5.51 -1.06 -8.94
N PHE A 73 6.66 -0.54 -9.39
CA PHE A 73 7.33 0.55 -8.69
C PHE A 73 6.50 1.84 -8.77
N SER A 74 5.89 2.12 -9.91
CA SER A 74 4.94 3.23 -10.08
C SER A 74 3.76 3.13 -9.11
N MET A 75 3.19 1.92 -8.96
CA MET A 75 2.10 1.63 -8.02
C MET A 75 2.46 2.01 -6.58
N MET A 76 3.69 1.75 -6.15
CA MET A 76 4.20 2.11 -4.82
C MET A 76 4.56 3.60 -4.67
N THR A 77 4.73 4.30 -5.78
CA THR A 77 5.07 5.74 -5.80
C THR A 77 3.88 6.63 -6.12
N ASP A 78 2.67 6.10 -6.23
CA ASP A 78 1.45 6.90 -6.39
C ASP A 78 1.29 7.79 -5.14
N PHE A 79 1.90 8.96 -5.19
CA PHE A 79 1.73 10.01 -4.20
C PHE A 79 0.38 10.63 -4.47
N CYS A 80 -0.47 10.62 -3.46
CA CYS A 80 -1.71 11.32 -3.54
C CYS A 80 -1.48 12.83 -3.64
N THR A 81 -1.75 13.38 -4.81
CA THR A 81 -1.71 14.82 -5.12
C THR A 81 -2.98 15.53 -4.68
N GLU A 82 -3.97 14.81 -4.16
CA GLU A 82 -5.23 15.37 -3.66
C GLU A 82 -5.05 15.93 -2.24
N PRO A 83 -5.67 17.08 -1.95
CA PRO A 83 -5.51 17.73 -0.68
C PRO A 83 -6.15 16.89 0.44
N HIS A 84 -5.42 16.79 1.55
CA HIS A 84 -5.63 16.08 2.83
C HIS A 84 -7.03 16.15 3.49
N TRP A 85 -8.01 16.84 2.92
CA TRP A 85 -9.38 16.95 3.45
C TRP A 85 -10.41 16.16 2.64
N GLU A 86 -10.05 15.61 1.47
CA GLU A 86 -10.78 14.52 0.83
C GLU A 86 -10.18 13.20 1.33
N LYS A 87 -10.93 12.47 2.15
CA LYS A 87 -10.60 11.12 2.65
C LYS A 87 -10.28 10.19 1.48
N GLY A 88 -9.02 10.09 1.06
CA GLY A 88 -8.71 9.28 -0.11
C GLY A 88 -7.39 8.55 -0.08
N CYS A 89 -6.43 8.97 0.74
CA CYS A 89 -5.07 8.83 0.23
C CYS A 89 -3.95 8.81 1.29
N LEU A 90 -4.07 9.61 2.35
CA LEU A 90 -3.17 9.57 3.52
C LEU A 90 -3.87 9.09 4.80
N ASP A 91 -5.16 8.79 4.73
CA ASP A 91 -5.95 8.37 5.91
C ASP A 91 -5.85 6.87 6.22
N TYR A 92 -5.08 6.10 5.45
CA TYR A 92 -4.91 4.67 5.66
C TYR A 92 -3.46 4.37 6.01
N GLU A 93 -3.10 4.62 7.26
CA GLU A 93 -1.86 4.12 7.87
C GLU A 93 -1.75 2.58 7.68
N TYR A 94 -2.91 1.92 7.59
CA TYR A 94 -3.04 0.48 7.45
C TYR A 94 -3.82 0.06 6.19
N LEU A 95 -3.37 -1.04 5.60
CA LEU A 95 -4.04 -1.80 4.55
C LEU A 95 -4.61 -3.10 5.12
N ASN A 96 -5.47 -3.77 4.35
CA ASN A 96 -5.91 -5.13 4.69
C ASN A 96 -4.74 -6.10 4.49
N GLU A 97 -4.33 -6.77 5.55
CA GLU A 97 -3.17 -7.67 5.54
C GLU A 97 -3.37 -8.86 4.58
N THR A 98 -4.58 -9.43 4.54
CA THR A 98 -4.89 -10.58 3.68
C THR A 98 -4.79 -10.22 2.20
N ASP A 99 -5.29 -9.04 1.80
CA ASP A 99 -5.22 -8.57 0.42
C ASP A 99 -3.77 -8.30 -0.01
N VAL A 100 -2.97 -7.70 0.88
CA VAL A 100 -1.54 -7.46 0.63
C VAL A 100 -0.78 -8.78 0.48
N TYR A 101 -0.98 -9.74 1.38
CA TYR A 101 -0.32 -11.04 1.26
C TYR A 101 -0.77 -11.82 0.03
N LEU A 102 -2.04 -11.70 -0.38
CA LEU A 102 -2.52 -12.31 -1.62
C LEU A 102 -1.78 -11.71 -2.83
N CYS A 103 -1.66 -10.38 -2.90
CA CYS A 103 -0.88 -9.69 -3.93
C CYS A 103 0.58 -10.19 -3.95
N VAL A 104 1.28 -10.12 -2.82
CA VAL A 104 2.69 -10.52 -2.69
C VAL A 104 2.88 -11.98 -3.08
N THR A 105 2.01 -12.87 -2.58
CA THR A 105 2.04 -14.30 -2.91
C THR A 105 1.87 -14.55 -4.40
N LYS A 106 0.95 -13.84 -5.06
CA LYS A 106 0.73 -13.98 -6.50
C LYS A 106 1.95 -13.53 -7.30
N VAL A 107 2.61 -12.43 -6.92
CA VAL A 107 3.88 -12.01 -7.53
C VAL A 107 4.95 -13.09 -7.34
N SER A 108 5.11 -13.60 -6.11
CA SER A 108 6.09 -14.64 -5.81
C SER A 108 5.84 -15.97 -6.52
N LEU A 109 4.58 -16.31 -6.81
CA LEU A 109 4.17 -17.56 -7.48
C LEU A 109 4.18 -17.49 -9.02
N ASP A 110 4.49 -16.35 -9.63
CA ASP A 110 4.68 -16.26 -11.08
C ASP A 110 5.76 -17.27 -11.52
N GLN A 111 5.42 -18.25 -12.34
CA GLN A 111 6.32 -19.37 -12.63
C GLN A 111 7.46 -19.02 -13.58
N CYS A 112 7.53 -17.77 -14.06
CA CYS A 112 8.28 -17.39 -15.24
C CYS A 112 7.79 -18.12 -16.49
N ASP A 113 7.97 -17.49 -17.64
CA ASP A 113 7.87 -18.22 -18.89
C ASP A 113 9.15 -19.03 -19.05
N GLN A 114 9.04 -20.35 -19.21
CA GLN A 114 10.13 -21.16 -19.73
C GLN A 114 9.93 -21.31 -21.24
N THR A 115 10.23 -20.25 -22.00
CA THR A 115 10.26 -20.32 -23.46
C THR A 115 11.67 -20.66 -23.94
N SER A 116 11.75 -21.43 -25.04
CA SER A 116 13.01 -21.69 -25.74
C SER A 116 13.42 -20.55 -26.69
N ASP A 117 12.65 -19.47 -26.71
CA ASP A 117 12.83 -18.35 -27.63
C ASP A 117 14.02 -17.48 -27.20
N ASN A 118 14.69 -16.86 -28.18
CA ASN A 118 15.77 -15.91 -27.94
C ASN A 118 15.52 -14.62 -28.75
N PRO A 119 15.11 -13.50 -28.10
CA PRO A 119 14.88 -13.37 -26.66
C PRO A 119 13.63 -14.13 -26.18
N PRO A 120 13.54 -14.49 -24.89
CA PRO A 120 12.38 -15.15 -24.33
C PRO A 120 11.11 -14.33 -24.60
N ALA A 121 10.12 -14.96 -25.22
CA ALA A 121 8.80 -14.36 -25.42
C ALA A 121 7.89 -14.69 -24.23
N GLU A 122 7.14 -13.70 -23.77
CA GLU A 122 6.08 -13.90 -22.77
C GLU A 122 4.90 -14.65 -23.40
N THR A 123 4.45 -15.73 -22.75
CA THR A 123 3.27 -16.46 -23.20
C THR A 123 2.00 -15.70 -22.84
N GLU A 124 0.91 -15.95 -23.57
CA GLU A 124 -0.40 -15.38 -23.25
C GLU A 124 -0.85 -15.72 -21.81
N ALA A 125 -0.62 -16.96 -21.36
CA ALA A 125 -0.98 -17.37 -20.02
C ALA A 125 -0.21 -16.61 -18.93
N ALA A 126 1.10 -16.39 -19.12
CA ALA A 126 1.90 -15.62 -18.16
C ALA A 126 1.51 -14.14 -18.17
N ARG A 127 1.24 -13.57 -19.36
CA ARG A 127 0.71 -12.22 -19.49
C ARG A 127 -0.61 -12.08 -18.73
N ASP A 128 -1.58 -12.93 -18.98
CA ASP A 128 -2.89 -12.86 -18.34
C ASP A 128 -2.78 -13.01 -16.82
N TYR A 129 -1.91 -13.91 -16.35
CA TYR A 129 -1.57 -14.06 -14.93
C TYR A 129 -1.00 -12.78 -14.33
N ARG A 130 -0.05 -12.14 -15.01
CA ARG A 130 0.59 -10.91 -14.54
C ARG A 130 -0.35 -9.72 -14.56
N PHE A 131 -1.20 -9.58 -15.57
CA PHE A 131 -2.25 -8.55 -15.61
C PHE A 131 -3.24 -8.72 -14.46
N ALA A 132 -3.73 -9.94 -14.22
CA ALA A 132 -4.63 -10.21 -13.10
C ALA A 132 -3.95 -9.93 -11.75
N THR A 133 -2.69 -10.36 -11.61
CA THR A 133 -1.90 -10.12 -10.40
C THR A 133 -1.66 -8.63 -10.17
N PHE A 134 -1.38 -7.87 -11.23
CA PHE A 134 -1.19 -6.43 -11.16
C PHE A 134 -2.46 -5.72 -10.68
N ALA A 135 -3.64 -6.10 -11.19
CA ALA A 135 -4.91 -5.55 -10.74
C ALA A 135 -5.21 -5.89 -9.27
N ILE A 136 -4.91 -7.12 -8.83
CA ILE A 136 -5.03 -7.53 -7.42
C ILE A 136 -4.15 -6.64 -6.54
N CYS A 137 -2.91 -6.42 -6.93
CA CYS A 137 -1.97 -5.57 -6.20
C CYS A 137 -2.40 -4.10 -6.18
N GLY A 138 -2.90 -3.57 -7.31
CA GLY A 138 -3.43 -2.21 -7.38
C GLY A 138 -4.57 -1.98 -6.40
N ASN A 139 -5.49 -2.95 -6.27
CA ASN A 139 -6.57 -2.87 -5.29
C ASN A 139 -6.06 -3.01 -3.84
N ALA A 140 -5.17 -3.97 -3.58
CA ALA A 140 -4.60 -4.21 -2.24
C ALA A 140 -3.86 -2.98 -1.70
N LEU A 141 -3.11 -2.30 -2.56
CA LEU A 141 -2.39 -1.06 -2.24
C LEU A 141 -3.23 0.21 -2.41
N ARG A 142 -4.47 0.09 -2.92
CA ARG A 142 -5.35 1.22 -3.25
C ARG A 142 -4.69 2.23 -4.19
N SER A 143 -3.85 1.73 -5.10
CA SER A 143 -3.14 2.53 -6.08
C SER A 143 -4.06 2.93 -7.23
N LYS A 144 -3.83 4.12 -7.81
CA LYS A 144 -4.51 4.57 -9.03
C LYS A 144 -3.94 3.87 -10.27
N THR A 145 -2.69 3.40 -10.18
CA THR A 145 -2.02 2.56 -11.17
C THR A 145 -2.57 1.13 -11.15
N THR A 146 -3.71 0.91 -11.78
CA THR A 146 -4.40 -0.40 -11.84
C THR A 146 -4.14 -1.17 -13.14
N ILE A 147 -3.40 -0.58 -14.07
CA ILE A 147 -3.00 -1.17 -15.35
C ILE A 147 -1.48 -0.99 -15.53
N PRO A 148 -0.75 -2.02 -16.03
CA PRO A 148 0.67 -1.88 -16.34
C PRO A 148 0.95 -0.79 -17.38
N LEU A 149 2.15 -0.23 -17.34
CA LEU A 149 2.64 0.75 -18.30
C LEU A 149 3.02 0.06 -19.62
N PHE A 150 2.67 0.67 -20.75
CA PHE A 150 3.01 0.20 -22.09
C PHE A 150 4.01 1.16 -22.72
N PHE A 151 5.09 0.65 -23.31
CA PHE A 151 6.07 1.45 -24.08
C PHE A 151 6.38 0.79 -25.42
#